data_AF-A0A376FB34-F1
#
_entry.id   AF-A0A376FB34-F1
#
_cell.length_a   1.000
_cell.length_b   1.000
_cell.length_c   1.000
_cell.angle_alpha   90.00
_cell.angle_beta   90.00
_cell.angle_gamma   90.00
#
_symmetry.space_group_name_H-M   'P 1'
#
loop_
_entity.id
_entity.type
_entity.pdbx_description
1 polymer ?
#
loop_
_entity_poly.entity_id
_entity_poly.type
_entity_poly.pdbx_seq_one_letter_code
_entity_poly.pdbx_strand_id
1 'polypeptide(L)'
;MALIETQWQAIIDEGVNSHYQEAIPLSLLRDELTQRLDQERISQRFLAGPINICTLMPMRSIPFKVVCLLGMNDGVYPRALAPLGFDLMSADPKRGDR
;
A
#
# COMPACT_ATOMS: atom_id res chain seq x y z
N MET A 1 -0.90 -5.20 20.21
CA MET A 1 -2.25 -5.79 20.32
C MET A 1 -3.34 -4.89 19.73
N ALA A 2 -3.27 -3.57 19.85
CA ALA A 2 -4.27 -2.65 19.27
C ALA A 2 -4.44 -2.68 17.74
N LEU A 3 -3.39 -2.98 16.96
CA LEU A 3 -3.44 -2.88 15.49
C LEU A 3 -4.43 -3.88 14.86
N ILE A 4 -4.41 -5.14 15.29
CA ILE A 4 -5.30 -6.18 14.73
C ILE A 4 -6.76 -5.84 15.03
N GLU A 5 -7.06 -5.42 16.26
CA GLU A 5 -8.40 -5.00 16.65
C GLU A 5 -8.88 -3.79 15.83
N THR A 6 -7.99 -2.84 15.58
CA THR A 6 -8.29 -1.65 14.77
C THR A 6 -8.61 -2.01 13.33
N GLN A 7 -7.79 -2.85 12.70
CA GLN A 7 -8.00 -3.29 11.32
C GLN A 7 -9.25 -4.16 11.19
N TRP A 8 -9.50 -5.04 12.17
CA TRP A 8 -10.72 -5.85 12.24
C TRP A 8 -11.98 -4.98 12.31
N GLN A 9 -11.97 -3.98 13.20
CA GLN A 9 -13.11 -3.07 13.34
C GLN A 9 -13.35 -2.28 12.04
N ALA A 10 -12.29 -1.78 11.39
CA ALA A 10 -12.40 -1.05 10.13
C ALA A 10 -13.06 -1.89 9.01
N ILE A 11 -12.66 -3.16 8.87
CA ILE A 11 -13.26 -4.08 7.88
C ILE A 11 -14.77 -4.25 8.16
N ILE A 12 -15.15 -4.45 9.42
CA ILE A 12 -16.57 -4.63 9.79
C ILE A 12 -17.36 -3.35 9.52
N ASP A 13 -16.83 -2.19 9.93
CA ASP A 13 -17.52 -0.91 9.76
C ASP A 13 -17.76 -0.59 8.28
N GLU A 14 -16.81 -0.88 7.39
CA GLU A 14 -16.98 -0.76 5.93
C GLU A 14 -18.11 -1.67 5.40
N GLY A 15 -18.15 -2.92 5.85
CA GLY A 15 -19.23 -3.85 5.50
C GLY A 15 -20.60 -3.39 5.99
N VAL A 16 -20.70 -2.90 7.22
CA VAL A 16 -21.95 -2.39 7.80
C VAL A 16 -22.41 -1.11 7.12
N ASN A 17 -21.49 -0.18 6.84
CA ASN A 17 -21.80 1.10 6.18
C ASN A 17 -22.22 0.92 4.71
N SER A 18 -21.79 -0.16 4.06
CA SER A 18 -22.29 -0.53 2.73
C SER A 18 -23.64 -1.27 2.76
N HIS A 19 -24.21 -1.48 3.95
CA HIS A 19 -25.46 -2.20 4.17
C HIS A 19 -25.46 -3.63 3.60
N TYR A 20 -24.32 -4.32 3.66
CA TYR A 20 -24.25 -5.72 3.25
C TYR A 20 -24.96 -6.62 4.27
N GLN A 21 -26.00 -7.34 3.85
CA GLN A 21 -26.89 -8.11 4.75
C GLN A 21 -26.70 -9.62 4.70
N GLU A 22 -25.97 -10.12 3.71
CA GLU A 22 -25.74 -11.55 3.56
C GLU A 22 -24.67 -12.04 4.54
N ALA A 23 -24.72 -13.34 4.85
CA ALA A 23 -23.71 -13.96 5.69
C ALA A 23 -22.37 -14.02 4.94
N ILE A 24 -21.29 -13.59 5.61
CA ILE A 24 -19.95 -13.58 5.05
C ILE A 24 -19.16 -14.78 5.62
N PRO A 25 -18.46 -15.56 4.78
CA PRO A 25 -17.58 -16.61 5.26
C PRO A 25 -16.35 -16.01 5.95
N LEU A 26 -15.91 -16.64 7.04
CA LEU A 26 -14.73 -16.19 7.80
C LEU A 26 -13.46 -16.09 6.95
N SER A 27 -13.33 -16.92 5.90
CA SER A 27 -12.19 -16.88 4.98
C SER A 27 -12.05 -15.52 4.31
N LEU A 28 -13.15 -14.87 3.93
CA LEU A 28 -13.11 -13.55 3.29
C LEU A 28 -12.54 -12.50 4.23
N LEU A 29 -13.02 -12.47 5.48
CA LEU A 29 -12.54 -11.54 6.51
C LEU A 29 -11.08 -11.77 6.85
N ARG A 30 -10.66 -13.05 6.91
CA ARG A 30 -9.25 -13.41 7.14
C ARG A 30 -8.36 -12.90 6.01
N ASP A 31 -8.75 -13.15 4.76
CA ASP A 31 -7.91 -12.81 3.61
C ASP A 31 -7.76 -11.28 3.48
N GLU A 32 -8.84 -10.53 3.71
CA GLU A 32 -8.80 -9.05 3.76
C GLU A 32 -7.94 -8.54 4.93
N LEU A 33 -8.09 -9.12 6.13
CA LEU A 33 -7.27 -8.75 7.29
C LEU A 33 -5.77 -9.01 7.03
N THR A 34 -5.43 -10.16 6.44
CA THR A 34 -4.05 -10.48 6.05
C THR A 34 -3.51 -9.44 5.07
N GLN A 35 -4.28 -9.10 4.03
CA GLN A 35 -3.88 -8.08 3.06
C GLN A 35 -3.64 -6.71 3.72
N ARG A 36 -4.52 -6.25 4.62
CA ARG A 36 -4.33 -4.97 5.33
C ARG A 36 -3.09 -4.97 6.22
N LEU A 37 -2.84 -6.06 6.93
CA LEU A 37 -1.66 -6.20 7.79
C LEU A 37 -0.36 -6.24 6.98
N ASP A 38 -0.35 -6.84 5.79
CA ASP A 38 0.80 -6.83 4.87
C ASP A 38 1.07 -5.43 4.29
N GLN A 39 0.02 -4.63 4.11
CA GLN A 39 0.12 -3.25 3.60
C GLN A 39 0.49 -2.23 4.68
N GLU A 40 0.18 -2.53 5.95
CA GLU A 40 0.57 -1.72 7.12
C GLU A 40 2.09 -1.65 7.25
N ARG A 41 2.67 -0.61 6.67
CA ARG A 41 4.10 -0.34 6.77
C ARG A 41 4.37 0.33 8.11
N ILE A 42 5.03 -0.38 9.01
CA ILE A 42 5.58 0.19 10.25
C ILE A 42 6.74 1.13 9.88
N SER A 43 6.45 2.34 9.41
CA SER A 43 7.44 3.37 9.06
C SER A 43 7.81 4.25 10.26
N GLN A 44 7.62 3.75 11.48
CA GLN A 44 7.75 4.52 12.73
C GLN A 44 9.14 5.14 12.98
N ARG A 45 10.15 4.82 12.17
CA ARG A 45 11.52 5.32 12.35
C ARG A 45 12.12 6.04 11.13
N PHE A 46 11.29 6.60 10.26
CA PHE A 46 11.80 7.57 9.29
C PHE A 46 12.32 8.81 10.02
N LEU A 47 13.61 9.14 9.86
CA LEU A 47 14.36 10.19 10.58
C LEU A 47 14.64 9.94 12.07
N ALA A 48 14.53 8.70 12.56
CA ALA A 48 14.85 8.38 13.96
C ALA A 48 16.36 8.26 14.26
N GLY A 49 17.23 8.68 13.34
CA GLY A 49 18.68 8.56 13.45
C GLY A 49 19.44 9.16 12.25
N PRO A 50 20.78 9.10 12.25
CA PRO A 50 21.63 9.74 11.24
C PRO A 50 21.60 9.04 9.87
N ILE A 51 21.16 7.77 9.80
CA ILE A 51 21.09 6.97 8.57
C ILE A 51 19.67 6.45 8.41
N ASN A 52 19.11 6.63 7.21
CA ASN A 52 17.78 6.13 6.85
C ASN A 52 17.90 5.05 5.79
N ILE A 53 17.31 3.88 6.06
CA ILE A 53 17.15 2.82 5.06
C ILE A 53 15.66 2.74 4.75
N CYS A 54 15.29 3.03 3.51
CA CYS A 54 13.89 3.07 3.09
C CYS A 54 13.74 2.75 1.61
N THR A 55 12.50 2.47 1.20
CA THR A 55 12.14 2.35 -0.23
C THR A 55 11.84 3.73 -0.82
N LEU A 56 11.93 3.86 -2.15
CA LEU A 56 11.51 5.07 -2.86
C LEU A 56 9.99 5.24 -2.74
N MET A 57 9.58 6.34 -2.12
CA MET A 57 8.17 6.71 -1.92
C MET A 57 7.81 7.89 -2.83
N PRO A 58 6.71 7.80 -3.60
CA PRO A 58 6.23 8.91 -4.42
C PRO A 58 5.97 10.16 -3.59
N MET A 59 6.20 11.35 -4.18
CA MET A 59 5.91 12.66 -3.59
C MET A 59 6.66 12.98 -2.27
N ARG A 60 7.62 12.14 -1.86
CA ARG A 60 8.46 12.38 -0.68
C ARG A 60 9.91 12.65 -1.10
N SER A 61 10.15 13.85 -1.60
CA SER A 61 11.49 14.33 -1.93
C SER A 61 12.02 15.21 -0.80
N ILE A 62 12.94 14.67 0.00
CA ILE A 62 13.62 15.39 1.08
C ILE A 62 15.08 15.56 0.66
N PRO A 63 15.66 16.77 0.76
CA PRO A 63 17.05 16.98 0.41
C PRO A 63 17.98 16.31 1.43
N PHE A 64 18.89 15.47 0.95
CA PHE A 64 19.97 14.86 1.75
C PHE A 64 21.32 15.23 1.15
N LYS A 65 22.35 15.34 2.00
CA LYS A 65 23.74 15.56 1.56
C LYS A 65 24.28 14.37 0.76
N VAL A 66 23.83 13.16 1.09
CA VAL A 66 24.23 11.90 0.43
C VAL A 66 22.98 11.06 0.19
N VAL A 67 22.84 10.52 -1.01
CA VAL A 67 21.76 9.61 -1.41
C VAL A 67 22.40 8.38 -2.05
N CYS A 68 22.10 7.19 -1.53
CA CYS A 68 22.57 5.92 -2.08
C CYS A 68 21.38 5.11 -2.59
N LEU A 69 21.46 4.63 -3.83
CA LEU A 69 20.46 3.75 -4.44
C LEU A 69 21.04 2.34 -4.53
N LEU A 70 20.29 1.36 -4.03
CA LEU A 70 20.66 -0.05 -4.04
C LEU A 70 19.61 -0.85 -4.81
N GLY A 71 20.04 -1.92 -5.50
CA GLY A 71 19.14 -2.80 -6.23
C GLY A 71 18.54 -2.17 -7.50
N MET A 72 19.24 -1.22 -8.13
CA MET A 72 18.88 -0.61 -9.41
C MET A 72 19.19 -1.54 -10.59
N ASN A 73 18.78 -2.80 -10.47
CA ASN A 73 18.99 -3.84 -11.47
C ASN A 73 17.81 -3.89 -12.45
N ASP A 74 18.09 -4.34 -13.67
CA ASP A 74 17.04 -4.63 -14.65
C ASP A 74 16.04 -5.65 -14.10
N GLY A 75 14.75 -5.45 -14.39
CA GLY A 75 13.64 -6.23 -13.83
C GLY A 75 13.31 -5.98 -12.35
N VAL A 76 14.16 -5.27 -11.58
CA VAL A 76 13.89 -4.88 -10.18
C VAL A 76 13.49 -3.40 -10.10
N TYR A 77 14.16 -2.54 -10.88
CA TYR A 77 13.84 -1.13 -11.02
C TYR A 77 13.91 -0.70 -12.48
N PRO A 78 12.93 0.07 -13.00
CA PRO A 78 11.73 0.57 -12.33
C PRO A 78 10.72 -0.54 -12.00
N ARG A 79 10.02 -0.38 -10.87
CA ARG A 79 8.91 -1.30 -10.51
C ARG A 79 7.79 -1.13 -11.52
N ALA A 80 7.42 -2.20 -12.21
CA ALA A 80 6.27 -2.23 -13.09
C ALA A 80 5.07 -2.86 -12.35
N LEU A 81 3.94 -2.17 -12.39
CA LEU A 81 2.63 -2.71 -12.03
C LEU A 81 1.80 -2.64 -13.30
N ALA A 82 1.45 -3.80 -13.87
CA ALA A 82 0.60 -3.84 -15.04
C ALA A 82 -0.81 -3.35 -14.65
N PRO A 83 -1.44 -2.46 -15.45
CA PRO A 83 -2.83 -2.07 -15.20
C PRO A 83 -3.73 -3.30 -15.33
N LEU A 84 -4.89 -3.23 -14.68
CA LEU A 84 -5.91 -4.26 -14.85
C LEU A 84 -6.35 -4.27 -16.32
N GLY A 85 -6.51 -5.45 -16.92
CA GLY A 85 -6.82 -5.57 -18.35
C GLY A 85 -8.16 -4.96 -18.78
N PHE A 86 -8.98 -4.54 -17.81
CA PHE A 86 -10.27 -3.88 -18.01
C PHE A 86 -10.27 -2.41 -17.54
N ASP A 87 -9.10 -1.85 -17.22
CA ASP A 87 -8.97 -0.43 -16.87
C ASP A 87 -9.03 0.43 -18.15
N LEU A 88 -10.20 1.03 -18.39
CA LEU A 88 -10.43 1.91 -19.54
C LEU A 88 -9.60 3.19 -19.49
N MET A 89 -9.20 3.67 -18.31
CA MET A 89 -8.33 4.85 -18.19
C MET A 89 -6.95 4.57 -18.76
N SER A 90 -6.45 3.34 -18.59
CA SER A 90 -5.17 2.92 -19.19
C SER A 90 -5.21 2.85 -20.72
N ALA A 91 -6.39 2.69 -21.31
CA ALA A 91 -6.57 2.58 -22.76
C ALA A 91 -6.63 3.94 -23.49
N ASP A 92 -7.10 5.02 -22.82
CA ASP A 92 -7.14 6.40 -23.34
C ASP A 92 -6.51 7.40 -22.34
N PRO A 93 -5.16 7.43 -22.22
CA PRO A 93 -4.49 8.23 -21.20
C PRO A 93 -4.63 9.74 -21.40
N LYS A 94 -4.95 10.45 -20.33
CA LYS A 94 -5.11 11.91 -20.28
C LYS A 94 -4.10 12.55 -19.35
N ARG A 95 -3.89 13.86 -19.56
CA ARG A 95 -3.01 14.64 -18.70
C ARG A 95 -3.57 14.66 -17.28
N GLY A 96 -2.81 14.11 -16.34
CA GLY A 96 -3.18 14.04 -14.92
C GLY A 96 -3.42 12.61 -14.43
N ASP A 97 -3.55 11.65 -15.34
CA ASP A 97 -3.71 10.23 -14.99
C ASP A 97 -2.46 9.69 -14.28
N ARG A 98 -2.65 8.79 -13.32
CA ARG A 98 -1.60 8.17 -12.50
C ARG A 98 -1.90 6.72 -12.20
#